data_AF-A0A661ZAC0-F1
#
_entry.id   AF-A0A661ZAC0-F1
#
_cell.length_a   1.000
_cell.length_b   1.000
_cell.length_c   1.000
_cell.angle_alpha   90.00
_cell.angle_beta   90.00
_cell.angle_gamma   90.00
#
_symmetry.space_group_name_H-M   'P 1'
#
loop_
_entity.id
_entity.type
_entity.pdbx_description
1 polymer ?
#
loop_
_entity_poly.entity_id
_entity_poly.type
_entity_poly.pdbx_seq_one_letter_code
_entity_poly.pdbx_strand_id
1 'polypeptide(L)'
;YQNVRFVGNPKYLEGDGAGRYIAAEEDLEARIHFADTTVAGIYWVKSVTESDYLINLTNMKGHTMAGVTICAKNLYGSVFIPTASPEIWIDGNYTWGFGPNNVTDSLGNPDLHRGMHRAATVHNFYDGNIGELPARDYATYNYLVDLLGHPQIRDKTILYVVDAFYAGDQQNRISTWQQYRGKYTSSLFMSQDVVALESVCVDWMRSEPTNSLNVHGNVDNWLHEAAQANNPPSGIIYNPGAEDSPLESLGVHEHFNSWGAKEYSRNLGTGEGIELYTVDHTVGLNDRFETEIMLTLKQNYPNPFSGITTIPYSLEQETGIKIAVYDQLGRRIETLADERVPAGAHEISWDATRYPAGVYFCRMRTEDGQVRTIELQKNR
;
A
#
# COMPACT_ATOMS: atom_id res chain seq x y z
N TYR A 1 -0.43 7.00 -25.94
CA TYR A 1 -0.68 7.27 -24.51
C TYR A 1 -2.03 6.68 -24.16
N GLN A 2 -2.06 5.83 -23.14
CA GLN A 2 -2.92 4.66 -23.02
C GLN A 2 -4.41 4.96 -22.79
N ASN A 3 -5.25 4.01 -23.21
CA ASN A 3 -6.67 3.83 -22.87
C ASN A 3 -6.82 3.54 -21.35
N VAL A 4 -6.46 4.47 -20.48
CA VAL A 4 -6.68 4.31 -19.04
C VAL A 4 -8.17 4.43 -18.79
N ARG A 5 -8.76 3.39 -18.19
CA ARG A 5 -10.14 3.40 -17.70
C ARG A 5 -10.15 3.29 -16.19
N PHE A 6 -11.06 4.01 -15.56
CA PHE A 6 -11.27 4.04 -14.13
C PHE A 6 -12.51 3.22 -13.80
N VAL A 7 -12.37 2.27 -12.88
CA VAL A 7 -13.49 1.54 -12.33
C VAL A 7 -14.15 2.42 -11.27
N GLY A 8 -15.46 2.62 -11.37
CA GLY A 8 -16.14 3.53 -10.46
C GLY A 8 -17.66 3.41 -10.48
N ASN A 9 -18.31 4.24 -9.67
CA ASN A 9 -19.76 4.29 -9.56
C ASN A 9 -20.41 4.56 -10.94
N PRO A 10 -21.50 3.86 -11.30
CA PRO A 10 -22.22 4.08 -12.56
C PRO A 10 -22.61 5.53 -12.86
N LYS A 11 -22.80 6.38 -11.85
CA LYS A 11 -23.08 7.82 -12.04
C LYS A 11 -21.99 8.55 -12.84
N TYR A 12 -20.74 8.08 -12.77
CA TYR A 12 -19.64 8.64 -13.54
C TYR A 12 -19.68 8.20 -15.01
N LEU A 13 -20.42 7.14 -15.36
CA LEU A 13 -20.58 6.65 -16.73
C LEU A 13 -21.50 7.54 -17.56
N GLU A 14 -22.59 8.01 -16.95
CA GLU A 14 -23.62 8.81 -17.64
C GLU A 14 -23.10 10.16 -18.14
N GLY A 15 -22.14 10.76 -17.43
CA GLY A 15 -21.57 12.07 -17.76
C GLY A 15 -20.25 12.05 -18.53
N ASP A 16 -19.62 10.88 -18.71
CA ASP A 16 -18.22 10.84 -19.13
C ASP A 16 -18.01 11.01 -20.63
N GLY A 17 -18.93 10.58 -21.51
CA GLY A 17 -18.91 10.80 -22.97
C GLY A 17 -17.67 10.30 -23.74
N ALA A 18 -16.58 10.00 -23.05
CA ALA A 18 -15.26 9.65 -23.51
C ALA A 18 -14.87 8.21 -23.15
N GLY A 19 -15.72 7.49 -22.39
CA GLY A 19 -15.52 6.07 -22.04
C GLY A 19 -14.29 5.80 -21.17
N ARG A 20 -13.88 6.80 -20.38
CA ARG A 20 -12.83 6.73 -19.36
C ARG A 20 -13.30 6.00 -18.10
N TYR A 21 -14.59 5.91 -17.81
CA TYR A 21 -15.09 5.14 -16.67
C TYR A 21 -15.73 3.81 -17.11
N ILE A 22 -15.61 2.79 -16.28
CA ILE A 22 -16.34 1.52 -16.37
C ILE A 22 -17.02 1.19 -15.05
N ALA A 23 -18.15 0.48 -15.10
CA ALA A 23 -18.87 0.06 -13.90
C ALA A 23 -18.01 -0.92 -13.09
N ALA A 24 -18.05 -0.78 -11.77
CA ALA A 24 -17.57 -1.83 -10.88
C ALA A 24 -18.49 -3.06 -10.97
N GLU A 25 -17.91 -4.25 -11.03
CA GLU A 25 -18.61 -5.54 -11.00
C GLU A 25 -18.12 -6.34 -9.79
N GLU A 26 -19.03 -6.98 -9.06
CA GLU A 26 -18.68 -7.95 -8.01
C GLU A 26 -17.95 -9.17 -8.57
N ASP A 27 -16.98 -9.65 -7.82
CA ASP A 27 -16.44 -11.00 -7.98
C ASP A 27 -17.04 -11.92 -6.90
N LEU A 28 -18.02 -12.74 -7.31
CA LEU A 28 -18.73 -13.65 -6.42
C LEU A 28 -17.83 -14.74 -5.81
N GLU A 29 -16.69 -15.04 -6.45
CA GLU A 29 -15.69 -16.00 -5.95
C GLU A 29 -14.74 -15.36 -4.93
N ALA A 30 -14.70 -14.02 -4.85
CA ALA A 30 -13.84 -13.26 -3.95
C ALA A 30 -14.66 -12.59 -2.84
N ARG A 31 -15.46 -13.39 -2.15
CA ARG A 31 -16.22 -12.97 -0.98
C ARG A 31 -15.29 -12.68 0.20
N ILE A 32 -15.56 -11.59 0.91
CA ILE A 32 -14.85 -11.25 2.15
C ILE A 32 -15.60 -11.84 3.34
N HIS A 33 -14.89 -12.62 4.15
CA HIS A 33 -15.40 -13.27 5.37
C HIS A 33 -15.04 -12.45 6.62
N PHE A 34 -15.89 -11.48 6.96
CA PHE A 34 -15.69 -10.71 8.19
C PHE A 34 -15.87 -11.57 9.44
N ALA A 35 -15.04 -11.34 10.46
CA ALA A 35 -15.18 -12.01 11.76
C ALA A 35 -16.51 -11.64 12.45
N ASP A 36 -17.04 -10.44 12.20
CA ASP A 36 -18.41 -10.09 12.52
C ASP A 36 -19.37 -10.75 11.51
N THR A 37 -19.97 -11.86 11.92
CA THR A 37 -20.90 -12.63 11.10
C THR A 37 -22.19 -11.88 10.76
N THR A 38 -22.45 -10.73 11.41
CA THR A 38 -23.56 -9.86 11.03
C THR A 38 -23.24 -9.07 9.76
N VAL A 39 -22.02 -9.08 9.22
CA VAL A 39 -21.70 -8.46 7.94
C VAL A 39 -21.55 -9.53 6.87
N ALA A 40 -22.49 -9.55 5.92
CA ALA A 40 -22.50 -10.50 4.80
C ALA A 40 -22.69 -9.78 3.46
N GLY A 41 -22.32 -10.49 2.39
CA GLY A 41 -22.53 -10.02 1.02
C GLY A 41 -21.62 -8.84 0.67
N ILE A 42 -20.32 -8.91 0.95
CA ILE A 42 -19.35 -7.94 0.44
C ILE A 42 -18.27 -8.73 -0.30
N TYR A 43 -17.92 -8.23 -1.48
CA TYR A 43 -17.05 -8.90 -2.42
C TYR A 43 -15.95 -7.95 -2.88
N TRP A 44 -14.83 -8.48 -3.36
CA TRP A 44 -13.92 -7.67 -4.14
C TRP A 44 -14.51 -7.34 -5.51
N VAL A 45 -14.09 -6.22 -6.07
CA VAL A 45 -14.42 -5.87 -7.45
C VAL A 45 -13.56 -6.69 -8.41
N LYS A 46 -14.13 -7.20 -9.52
CA LYS A 46 -13.41 -8.02 -10.51
C LYS A 46 -12.08 -7.41 -10.98
N SER A 47 -12.02 -6.09 -11.16
CA SER A 47 -10.79 -5.41 -11.56
C SER A 47 -9.64 -5.57 -10.55
N VAL A 48 -9.96 -5.74 -9.27
CA VAL A 48 -8.99 -6.00 -8.21
C VAL A 48 -8.56 -7.46 -8.26
N THR A 49 -9.50 -8.38 -8.45
CA THR A 49 -9.23 -9.83 -8.43
C THR A 49 -8.60 -10.36 -9.72
N GLU A 50 -8.77 -9.68 -10.85
CA GLU A 50 -8.07 -9.97 -12.11
C GLU A 50 -6.70 -9.29 -12.19
N SER A 51 -6.38 -8.35 -11.29
CA SER A 51 -5.07 -7.71 -11.28
C SER A 51 -3.95 -8.70 -10.89
N ASP A 52 -2.80 -8.59 -11.54
CA ASP A 52 -1.58 -9.34 -11.18
C ASP A 52 -0.87 -8.71 -9.97
N TYR A 53 -0.94 -7.38 -9.84
CA TYR A 53 -0.35 -6.62 -8.75
C TYR A 53 -1.12 -5.32 -8.49
N LEU A 54 -1.01 -4.79 -7.27
CA LEU A 54 -1.62 -3.54 -6.84
C LEU A 54 -0.60 -2.57 -6.26
N ILE A 55 -0.78 -1.28 -6.58
CA ILE A 55 -0.13 -0.16 -5.89
C ILE A 55 -1.24 0.60 -5.17
N ASN A 56 -1.17 0.67 -3.84
CA ASN A 56 -2.17 1.34 -3.03
C ASN A 56 -1.67 2.74 -2.62
N LEU A 57 -2.19 3.77 -3.28
CA LEU A 57 -1.80 5.17 -3.09
C LEU A 57 -2.88 5.96 -2.34
N THR A 58 -2.49 6.66 -1.28
CA THR A 58 -3.39 7.51 -0.49
C THR A 58 -2.78 8.88 -0.20
N ASN A 59 -3.57 9.82 0.30
CA ASN A 59 -3.08 11.12 0.77
C ASN A 59 -3.02 11.14 2.30
N MET A 60 -1.92 11.69 2.84
CA MET A 60 -1.72 11.86 4.28
C MET A 60 -2.58 13.00 4.83
N LYS A 61 -3.72 12.70 5.47
CA LYS A 61 -4.56 13.77 6.03
C LYS A 61 -5.43 13.31 7.18
N GLY A 62 -5.72 14.25 8.07
CA GLY A 62 -6.77 14.13 9.08
C GLY A 62 -8.17 14.30 8.49
N HIS A 63 -9.17 13.81 9.20
CA HIS A 63 -10.58 13.89 8.86
C HIS A 63 -11.41 14.05 10.15
N THR A 64 -12.11 15.18 10.30
CA THR A 64 -12.99 15.47 11.44
C THR A 64 -13.90 14.29 11.78
N MET A 65 -14.58 13.75 10.77
CA MET A 65 -15.51 12.63 10.92
C MET A 65 -14.95 11.23 10.59
N ALA A 66 -13.66 11.01 10.41
CA ALA A 66 -13.22 9.66 9.99
C ALA A 66 -11.80 9.27 10.40
N GLY A 67 -11.21 10.01 11.34
CA GLY A 67 -9.84 9.79 11.79
C GLY A 67 -8.83 10.23 10.75
N VAL A 68 -7.97 9.33 10.31
CA VAL A 68 -6.93 9.60 9.30
C VAL A 68 -7.25 8.93 7.97
N THR A 69 -6.83 9.54 6.87
CA THR A 69 -6.78 8.88 5.57
C THR A 69 -5.42 8.19 5.44
N ILE A 70 -5.51 6.91 5.14
CA ILE A 70 -4.42 5.95 5.11
C ILE A 70 -4.68 4.91 4.00
N CYS A 71 -3.70 4.07 3.64
CA CYS A 71 -3.82 3.12 2.54
C CYS A 71 -4.85 2.03 2.85
N ALA A 72 -4.93 1.56 4.10
CA ALA A 72 -5.94 0.58 4.51
C ALA A 72 -7.38 1.10 4.26
N LYS A 73 -7.61 2.40 4.46
CA LYS A 73 -8.92 3.04 4.22
C LYS A 73 -9.33 3.04 2.75
N ASN A 74 -8.38 3.04 1.80
CA ASN A 74 -8.71 2.92 0.38
C ASN A 74 -9.42 1.60 0.07
N LEU A 75 -9.15 0.55 0.85
CA LEU A 75 -9.75 -0.77 0.62
C LEU A 75 -11.27 -0.75 0.77
N TYR A 76 -11.80 0.10 1.66
CA TYR A 76 -13.23 0.35 1.79
C TYR A 76 -13.87 0.85 0.48
N GLY A 77 -13.15 1.66 -0.30
CA GLY A 77 -13.60 2.14 -1.60
C GLY A 77 -13.43 1.13 -2.74
N SER A 78 -12.78 0.00 -2.49
CA SER A 78 -12.45 -1.01 -3.51
C SER A 78 -13.23 -2.33 -3.37
N VAL A 79 -14.19 -2.38 -2.45
CA VAL A 79 -15.14 -3.50 -2.33
C VAL A 79 -16.44 -3.21 -3.07
N PHE A 80 -17.05 -4.26 -3.57
CA PHE A 80 -18.40 -4.24 -4.10
C PHE A 80 -19.40 -4.55 -2.99
N ILE A 81 -20.44 -3.72 -2.91
CA ILE A 81 -21.53 -3.84 -1.96
C ILE A 81 -22.83 -4.04 -2.79
N PRO A 82 -23.46 -5.24 -2.78
CA PRO A 82 -24.60 -5.64 -3.61
C PRO A 82 -25.83 -4.75 -3.56
N THR A 83 -26.00 -4.01 -2.47
CA THR A 83 -26.85 -2.83 -2.48
C THR A 83 -25.96 -1.63 -2.29
N ALA A 84 -25.64 -0.94 -3.39
CA ALA A 84 -25.46 0.49 -3.25
C ALA A 84 -26.71 0.97 -2.50
N SER A 85 -26.58 1.54 -1.31
CA SER A 85 -27.45 2.65 -0.99
C SER A 85 -27.35 3.55 -2.23
N PRO A 86 -28.43 3.71 -3.03
CA PRO A 86 -28.49 4.87 -3.89
C PRO A 86 -28.17 6.06 -2.99
N GLU A 87 -27.63 7.14 -3.56
CA GLU A 87 -27.84 8.42 -2.92
C GLU A 87 -29.37 8.62 -2.84
N ILE A 88 -30.00 8.11 -1.77
CA ILE A 88 -31.44 8.17 -1.59
C ILE A 88 -31.72 9.56 -1.05
N TRP A 89 -32.15 10.43 -1.96
CA TRP A 89 -32.87 11.64 -1.62
C TRP A 89 -34.28 11.24 -1.17
N ILE A 90 -34.48 10.98 0.12
CA ILE A 90 -35.82 11.02 0.73
C ILE A 90 -36.06 12.44 1.21
N ASP A 91 -37.10 13.08 0.68
CA ASP A 91 -37.67 14.35 1.14
C ASP A 91 -36.69 15.54 1.23
N GLY A 92 -35.76 15.65 0.29
CA GLY A 92 -34.88 16.82 0.18
C GLY A 92 -33.81 16.94 1.28
N ASN A 93 -33.65 15.93 2.14
CA ASN A 93 -32.58 15.85 3.13
C ASN A 93 -31.54 14.80 2.73
N TYR A 94 -30.28 15.24 2.72
CA TYR A 94 -29.12 14.42 2.41
C TYR A 94 -28.90 13.39 3.53
N THR A 95 -29.09 12.10 3.27
CA THR A 95 -28.71 11.03 4.19
C THR A 95 -27.46 10.32 3.67
N TRP A 96 -26.28 10.75 4.16
CA TRP A 96 -25.14 9.84 4.26
C TRP A 96 -25.64 8.62 5.03
N GLY A 97 -25.40 7.38 4.60
CA GLY A 97 -25.99 6.17 5.20
C GLY A 97 -25.95 6.14 6.74
N PHE A 98 -27.00 6.67 7.36
CA PHE A 98 -27.24 6.81 8.78
C PHE A 98 -28.79 6.71 8.99
N GLY A 99 -29.36 5.50 8.91
CA GLY A 99 -30.77 5.18 9.28
C GLY A 99 -31.73 4.78 8.12
N PRO A 100 -32.91 4.13 8.34
CA PRO A 100 -33.31 2.95 9.13
C PRO A 100 -33.48 1.63 8.30
N ASN A 101 -33.66 0.49 8.97
CA ASN A 101 -33.65 -0.92 8.51
C ASN A 101 -34.50 -1.29 7.28
N ASN A 102 -34.04 -2.29 6.51
CA ASN A 102 -34.76 -3.14 5.52
C ASN A 102 -34.48 -2.90 4.01
N VAL A 103 -33.26 -3.15 3.54
CA VAL A 103 -33.03 -3.49 2.12
C VAL A 103 -32.58 -4.97 2.06
N THR A 104 -32.61 -5.63 0.90
CA THR A 104 -32.08 -6.99 0.75
C THR A 104 -31.14 -7.06 -0.45
N ASP A 105 -30.08 -7.89 -0.40
CA ASP A 105 -29.19 -8.12 -1.54
C ASP A 105 -29.91 -8.82 -2.72
N SER A 106 -29.20 -9.00 -3.85
CA SER A 106 -29.70 -9.70 -5.04
C SER A 106 -30.06 -11.17 -4.80
N LEU A 107 -29.71 -11.71 -3.63
CA LEU A 107 -30.00 -13.06 -3.17
C LEU A 107 -31.08 -13.11 -2.07
N GLY A 108 -31.65 -11.96 -1.67
CA GLY A 108 -32.72 -11.84 -0.68
C GLY A 108 -32.26 -11.76 0.78
N ASN A 109 -30.97 -11.59 1.06
CA ASN A 109 -30.46 -11.47 2.43
C ASN A 109 -30.69 -10.04 2.96
N PRO A 110 -31.12 -9.85 4.22
CA PRO A 110 -31.35 -8.51 4.80
C PRO A 110 -30.09 -7.63 4.79
N ASP A 111 -30.30 -6.32 4.69
CA ASP A 111 -29.29 -5.26 4.59
C ASP A 111 -28.50 -5.13 5.89
N LEU A 112 -27.32 -5.71 5.85
CA LEU A 112 -26.31 -5.74 6.90
C LEU A 112 -25.26 -4.62 6.72
N HIS A 113 -25.45 -3.72 5.75
CA HIS A 113 -24.39 -2.86 5.18
C HIS A 113 -24.02 -1.62 6.03
N ARG A 114 -24.60 -1.47 7.22
CA ARG A 114 -24.50 -0.22 8.01
C ARG A 114 -23.28 -0.13 8.93
N GLY A 115 -22.44 -1.17 8.95
CA GLY A 115 -21.32 -1.29 9.86
C GLY A 115 -20.00 -0.71 9.36
N MET A 116 -19.71 -0.75 8.06
CA MET A 116 -18.34 -0.52 7.59
C MET A 116 -17.84 0.91 7.81
N HIS A 117 -18.67 1.96 7.69
CA HIS A 117 -18.20 3.30 8.02
C HIS A 117 -17.97 3.43 9.52
N ARG A 118 -18.79 2.86 10.41
CA ARG A 118 -18.52 2.79 11.87
C ARG A 118 -17.31 1.92 12.24
N ALA A 119 -16.93 1.01 11.35
CA ALA A 119 -15.91 -0.01 11.55
C ALA A 119 -14.54 0.30 10.92
N ALA A 120 -14.53 1.05 9.81
CA ALA A 120 -13.37 1.54 9.08
C ALA A 120 -13.06 2.99 9.44
N THR A 121 -13.93 3.67 10.19
CA THR A 121 -13.61 4.95 10.77
C THR A 121 -12.65 4.81 11.92
N VAL A 122 -11.63 5.63 11.85
CA VAL A 122 -10.51 5.67 12.74
C VAL A 122 -10.79 6.75 13.81
N HIS A 123 -11.97 6.75 14.42
CA HIS A 123 -12.44 7.92 15.19
C HIS A 123 -11.81 8.07 16.58
N ASN A 124 -11.38 9.30 16.87
CA ASN A 124 -11.55 9.91 18.18
C ASN A 124 -12.11 11.35 18.00
N PHE A 125 -13.24 11.65 18.63
CA PHE A 125 -13.92 12.95 18.50
C PHE A 125 -13.46 13.90 19.62
N TYR A 126 -13.11 15.14 19.27
CA TYR A 126 -12.97 16.24 20.23
C TYR A 126 -13.53 17.57 19.70
N ASP A 127 -14.68 17.52 19.02
CA ASP A 127 -15.50 18.72 18.84
C ASP A 127 -16.95 18.34 19.11
N GLY A 128 -17.50 18.80 20.22
CA GLY A 128 -18.82 18.41 20.75
C GLY A 128 -20.04 18.82 19.90
N ASN A 129 -19.93 18.82 18.57
CA ASN A 129 -20.90 19.38 17.64
C ASN A 129 -21.32 18.47 16.48
N ILE A 130 -20.93 17.19 16.43
CA ILE A 130 -21.59 16.22 15.54
C ILE A 130 -22.08 15.06 16.40
N GLY A 131 -23.39 15.07 16.70
CA GLY A 131 -24.03 13.98 17.42
C GLY A 131 -23.88 12.65 16.67
N GLU A 132 -23.69 11.58 17.46
CA GLU A 132 -24.01 10.18 17.16
C GLU A 132 -22.91 9.17 16.79
N LEU A 133 -21.61 9.49 16.75
CA LEU A 133 -20.56 8.48 16.54
C LEU A 133 -19.51 8.44 17.68
N PRO A 134 -19.52 7.39 18.54
CA PRO A 134 -18.56 7.27 19.63
C PRO A 134 -17.14 7.04 19.10
N ALA A 135 -16.15 7.56 19.83
CA ALA A 135 -14.74 7.20 19.63
C ALA A 135 -14.56 5.69 19.78
N ARG A 136 -13.55 5.16 19.10
CA ARG A 136 -13.28 3.73 19.14
C ARG A 136 -12.32 3.37 20.26
N ASP A 137 -12.70 2.36 21.03
CA ASP A 137 -11.84 1.83 22.09
C ASP A 137 -10.72 0.95 21.52
N TYR A 138 -9.60 0.94 22.23
CA TYR A 138 -8.51 0.01 22.02
C TYR A 138 -9.01 -1.44 22.20
N ALA A 139 -8.35 -2.39 21.53
CA ALA A 139 -8.67 -3.82 21.58
C ALA A 139 -10.11 -4.14 21.12
N THR A 140 -10.53 -3.55 20.00
CA THR A 140 -11.83 -3.80 19.38
C THR A 140 -11.70 -4.27 17.93
N TYR A 141 -12.60 -5.16 17.49
CA TYR A 141 -12.62 -5.79 16.17
C TYR A 141 -12.55 -4.81 14.98
N ASN A 142 -11.52 -4.87 14.13
CA ASN A 142 -11.33 -3.94 13.02
C ASN A 142 -11.42 -4.57 11.62
N TYR A 143 -12.37 -4.08 10.83
CA TYR A 143 -12.66 -4.58 9.50
C TYR A 143 -11.55 -4.30 8.48
N LEU A 144 -10.71 -3.28 8.72
CA LEU A 144 -9.55 -3.01 7.88
C LEU A 144 -8.57 -4.20 7.89
N VAL A 145 -8.51 -4.96 8.99
CA VAL A 145 -7.67 -6.17 9.11
C VAL A 145 -8.19 -7.27 8.18
N ASP A 146 -9.51 -7.47 8.12
CA ASP A 146 -10.12 -8.42 7.18
C ASP A 146 -9.92 -7.98 5.72
N LEU A 147 -10.14 -6.70 5.42
CA LEU A 147 -9.93 -6.17 4.07
C LEU A 147 -8.47 -6.34 3.62
N LEU A 148 -7.53 -5.98 4.48
CA LEU A 148 -6.11 -6.05 4.18
C LEU A 148 -5.60 -7.49 4.11
N GLY A 149 -6.04 -8.33 5.04
CA GLY A 149 -5.61 -9.71 5.16
C GLY A 149 -6.21 -10.66 4.13
N HIS A 150 -7.21 -10.22 3.37
CA HIS A 150 -7.82 -11.04 2.33
C HIS A 150 -6.79 -11.42 1.24
N PRO A 151 -6.71 -12.69 0.78
CA PRO A 151 -5.70 -13.15 -0.21
C PRO A 151 -5.64 -12.30 -1.48
N GLN A 152 -6.79 -11.87 -2.00
CA GLN A 152 -6.90 -11.01 -3.20
C GLN A 152 -6.24 -9.63 -3.04
N ILE A 153 -5.97 -9.18 -1.82
CA ILE A 153 -5.25 -7.92 -1.53
C ILE A 153 -3.84 -8.22 -1.05
N ARG A 154 -3.73 -9.04 0.00
CA ARG A 154 -2.48 -9.37 0.70
C ARG A 154 -1.43 -9.92 -0.25
N ASP A 155 -1.83 -10.82 -1.16
CA ASP A 155 -0.87 -11.56 -1.98
C ASP A 155 -0.48 -10.81 -3.26
N LYS A 156 -1.16 -9.69 -3.56
CA LYS A 156 -0.98 -8.89 -4.78
C LYS A 156 -0.40 -7.50 -4.55
N THR A 157 -0.53 -6.94 -3.35
CA THR A 157 -0.09 -5.58 -3.10
C THR A 157 1.42 -5.53 -2.98
N ILE A 158 2.08 -4.88 -3.94
CA ILE A 158 3.54 -4.83 -4.02
C ILE A 158 4.12 -3.55 -3.40
N LEU A 159 3.30 -2.51 -3.24
CA LEU A 159 3.70 -1.23 -2.67
C LEU A 159 2.51 -0.44 -2.14
N TYR A 160 2.65 0.04 -0.91
CA TYR A 160 1.81 1.06 -0.30
C TYR A 160 2.52 2.40 -0.39
N VAL A 161 1.79 3.44 -0.76
CA VAL A 161 2.33 4.79 -0.94
C VAL A 161 1.40 5.79 -0.26
N VAL A 162 1.97 6.61 0.62
CA VAL A 162 1.28 7.73 1.26
C VAL A 162 1.90 9.03 0.72
N ASP A 163 1.11 9.72 -0.10
CA ASP A 163 1.41 11.05 -0.61
C ASP A 163 1.26 12.08 0.52
N ALA A 164 2.40 12.61 0.93
CA ALA A 164 2.51 13.73 1.85
C ALA A 164 3.08 14.97 1.14
N PHE A 165 2.75 15.18 -0.13
CA PHE A 165 2.88 16.47 -0.82
C PHE A 165 1.57 17.28 -0.72
N TYR A 166 0.44 16.59 -0.65
CA TYR A 166 -0.91 17.19 -0.55
C TYR A 166 -1.54 16.98 0.82
N ALA A 167 -0.71 16.99 1.88
CA ALA A 167 -1.20 16.71 3.22
C ALA A 167 -2.13 17.82 3.72
N GLY A 168 -3.07 17.40 4.56
CA GLY A 168 -4.15 18.27 4.99
C GLY A 168 -4.64 17.93 6.38
N ASP A 169 -5.30 18.90 7.00
CA ASP A 169 -5.94 18.73 8.29
C ASP A 169 -7.43 18.34 8.18
N GLN A 170 -7.98 18.33 6.96
CA GLN A 170 -9.31 17.84 6.58
C GLN A 170 -9.32 17.26 5.15
N GLN A 171 -10.37 16.50 4.77
CA GLN A 171 -10.42 15.86 3.45
C GLN A 171 -10.30 16.82 2.24
N ASN A 172 -10.67 18.09 2.43
CA ASN A 172 -10.72 19.12 1.38
C ASN A 172 -9.85 20.35 1.71
N ARG A 173 -8.92 20.25 2.67
CA ARG A 173 -8.08 21.39 3.09
C ARG A 173 -6.62 20.97 3.20
N ILE A 174 -5.78 21.56 2.37
CA ILE A 174 -4.32 21.45 2.47
C ILE A 174 -3.85 22.42 3.55
N SER A 175 -2.91 21.99 4.38
CA SER A 175 -2.36 22.81 5.47
C SER A 175 -0.84 22.83 5.43
N THR A 176 -0.24 23.88 5.97
CA THR A 176 1.19 23.89 6.26
C THR A 176 1.45 23.28 7.63
N TRP A 177 2.62 22.66 7.78
CA TRP A 177 2.97 21.86 8.94
C TRP A 177 4.19 22.48 9.63
N GLN A 178 4.14 22.66 10.95
CA GLN A 178 5.26 23.20 11.73
C GLN A 178 6.47 22.26 11.68
N GLN A 179 6.24 20.95 11.56
CA GLN A 179 7.28 19.96 11.31
C GLN A 179 8.08 20.25 10.02
N TYR A 180 7.45 20.91 9.06
CA TYR A 180 8.04 21.36 7.81
C TYR A 180 8.33 22.87 7.83
N ARG A 181 8.61 23.44 9.01
CA ARG A 181 8.94 24.86 9.21
C ARG A 181 7.83 25.81 8.71
N GLY A 182 6.57 25.41 8.90
CA GLY A 182 5.40 26.16 8.45
C GLY A 182 5.22 26.16 6.92
N LYS A 183 5.82 25.19 6.21
CA LYS A 183 5.63 24.96 4.77
C LYS A 183 4.65 23.81 4.55
N TYR A 184 4.23 23.65 3.30
CA TYR A 184 3.56 22.42 2.89
C TYR A 184 4.48 21.23 3.12
N THR A 185 3.87 20.09 3.41
CA THR A 185 4.58 18.82 3.46
C THR A 185 5.21 18.57 2.09
N SER A 186 6.41 17.99 2.09
CA SER A 186 7.18 17.75 0.87
C SER A 186 7.86 16.39 0.94
N SER A 187 7.07 15.35 1.24
CA SER A 187 7.57 13.99 1.46
C SER A 187 6.67 12.95 0.82
N LEU A 188 7.24 11.79 0.55
CA LEU A 188 6.53 10.60 0.11
C LEU A 188 6.91 9.47 1.07
N PHE A 189 5.92 8.78 1.64
CA PHE A 189 6.18 7.57 2.41
C PHE A 189 5.77 6.37 1.57
N MET A 190 6.57 5.31 1.58
CA MET A 190 6.25 4.09 0.85
C MET A 190 6.81 2.87 1.58
N SER A 191 6.11 1.74 1.48
CA SER A 191 6.52 0.49 2.12
C SER A 191 5.83 -0.71 1.48
N GLN A 192 6.41 -1.89 1.64
CA GLN A 192 5.71 -3.16 1.40
C GLN A 192 4.95 -3.64 2.65
N ASP A 193 5.32 -3.15 3.82
CA ASP A 193 4.62 -3.34 5.09
C ASP A 193 3.75 -2.09 5.36
N VAL A 194 2.44 -2.23 5.15
CA VAL A 194 1.47 -1.15 5.38
C VAL A 194 1.31 -0.82 6.85
N VAL A 195 1.48 -1.80 7.74
CA VAL A 195 1.32 -1.61 9.18
C VAL A 195 2.46 -0.72 9.68
N ALA A 196 3.70 -1.00 9.26
CA ALA A 196 4.85 -0.16 9.59
C ALA A 196 4.74 1.24 8.98
N LEU A 197 4.34 1.32 7.70
CA LEU A 197 4.13 2.59 7.00
C LEU A 197 3.15 3.49 7.74
N GLU A 198 1.99 2.95 8.06
CA GLU A 198 0.91 3.73 8.66
C GLU A 198 1.16 4.00 10.15
N SER A 199 1.95 3.16 10.84
CA SER A 199 2.49 3.48 12.16
C SER A 199 3.31 4.77 12.13
N VAL A 200 4.25 4.87 11.19
CA VAL A 200 5.05 6.09 10.98
C VAL A 200 4.16 7.28 10.59
N CYS A 201 3.18 7.09 9.70
CA CYS A 201 2.28 8.17 9.31
C CYS A 201 1.41 8.67 10.48
N VAL A 202 0.89 7.77 11.32
CA VAL A 202 0.12 8.13 12.52
C VAL A 202 0.98 8.93 13.47
N ASP A 203 2.20 8.49 13.73
CA ASP A 203 3.18 9.20 14.56
C ASP A 203 3.47 10.60 14.04
N TRP A 204 3.76 10.72 12.74
CA TRP A 204 4.03 11.99 12.08
C TRP A 204 2.84 12.95 12.14
N MET A 205 1.61 12.44 12.00
CA MET A 205 0.40 13.25 12.16
C MET A 205 0.18 13.65 13.63
N ARG A 206 0.30 12.71 14.58
CA ARG A 206 0.13 12.99 16.02
C ARG A 206 1.14 14.00 16.54
N SER A 207 2.34 14.02 15.96
CA SER A 207 3.39 14.94 16.36
C SER A 207 3.30 16.32 15.74
N GLU A 208 2.34 16.58 14.84
CA GLU A 208 2.15 17.90 14.26
C GLU A 208 1.66 18.90 15.32
N PRO A 209 2.50 19.86 15.74
CA PRO A 209 2.18 20.72 16.89
C PRO A 209 0.99 21.65 16.68
N THR A 210 0.58 21.88 15.43
CA THR A 210 -0.56 22.75 15.11
C THR A 210 -1.91 22.20 15.57
N ASN A 211 -1.96 20.92 16.01
CA ASN A 211 -3.11 20.25 16.63
C ASN A 211 -4.43 20.33 15.84
N SER A 212 -4.40 20.75 14.56
CA SER A 212 -5.59 20.87 13.73
C SER A 212 -5.95 19.56 13.01
N LEU A 213 -5.08 18.54 13.10
CA LEU A 213 -5.21 17.30 12.34
C LEU A 213 -6.28 16.33 12.87
N ASN A 214 -6.80 16.52 14.08
CA ASN A 214 -7.80 15.63 14.71
C ASN A 214 -7.35 14.15 14.80
N VAL A 215 -6.05 13.89 15.03
CA VAL A 215 -5.47 12.54 15.12
C VAL A 215 -5.18 12.20 16.57
N HIS A 216 -6.18 11.74 17.31
CA HIS A 216 -6.10 11.51 18.77
C HIS A 216 -6.71 10.14 19.13
N GLY A 217 -6.55 9.68 20.38
CA GLY A 217 -7.12 8.41 20.85
C GLY A 217 -6.64 7.21 20.04
N ASN A 218 -7.48 6.19 19.87
CA ASN A 218 -7.09 4.89 19.30
C ASN A 218 -7.26 4.84 17.78
N VAL A 219 -6.78 5.88 17.07
CA VAL A 219 -6.73 5.92 15.60
C VAL A 219 -5.86 4.79 15.01
N ASP A 220 -4.96 4.26 15.80
CA ASP A 220 -4.08 3.13 15.55
C ASP A 220 -4.66 1.79 16.00
N ASN A 221 -5.91 1.71 16.50
CA ASN A 221 -6.49 0.43 16.93
C ASN A 221 -6.38 -0.66 15.84
N TRP A 222 -6.60 -0.30 14.58
CA TRP A 222 -6.47 -1.24 13.48
C TRP A 222 -5.01 -1.73 13.27
N LEU A 223 -4.00 -0.90 13.58
CA LEU A 223 -2.59 -1.27 13.52
C LEU A 223 -2.24 -2.28 14.61
N HIS A 224 -2.74 -2.06 15.83
CA HIS A 224 -2.59 -3.02 16.93
C HIS A 224 -3.16 -4.39 16.58
N GLU A 225 -4.35 -4.40 15.97
CA GLU A 225 -5.03 -5.61 15.52
C GLU A 225 -4.32 -6.27 14.34
N ALA A 226 -3.85 -5.50 13.34
CA ALA A 226 -3.17 -6.02 12.15
C ALA A 226 -1.79 -6.60 12.47
N ALA A 227 -1.00 -5.92 13.29
CA ALA A 227 0.34 -6.38 13.68
C ALA A 227 0.30 -7.69 14.48
N GLN A 228 -0.81 -7.94 15.17
CA GLN A 228 -1.02 -9.10 16.01
C GLN A 228 -2.21 -9.93 15.51
N ALA A 229 -2.48 -9.98 14.20
CA ALA A 229 -3.70 -10.62 13.69
C ALA A 229 -3.84 -12.12 14.05
N ASN A 230 -2.72 -12.78 14.38
CA ASN A 230 -2.69 -14.14 14.92
C ASN A 230 -3.06 -14.25 16.41
N ASN A 231 -2.91 -13.18 17.19
CA ASN A 231 -3.32 -13.08 18.58
C ASN A 231 -3.64 -11.63 18.96
N PRO A 232 -4.73 -11.05 18.40
CA PRO A 232 -4.96 -9.62 18.49
C PRO A 232 -5.46 -9.22 19.88
N PRO A 233 -5.24 -7.97 20.32
CA PRO A 233 -5.72 -7.49 21.62
C PRO A 233 -7.23 -7.66 21.82
N SER A 234 -8.03 -7.57 20.75
CA SER A 234 -9.48 -7.79 20.79
C SER A 234 -9.89 -9.25 21.04
N GLY A 235 -8.98 -10.21 20.87
CA GLY A 235 -9.29 -11.65 20.90
C GLY A 235 -10.06 -12.16 19.68
N ILE A 236 -10.23 -11.35 18.63
CA ILE A 236 -10.89 -11.75 17.39
C ILE A 236 -10.04 -12.75 16.60
N ILE A 237 -10.70 -13.69 15.93
CA ILE A 237 -10.07 -14.57 14.95
C ILE A 237 -10.35 -14.00 13.56
N TYR A 238 -9.34 -13.43 12.92
CA TYR A 238 -9.45 -12.90 11.56
C TYR A 238 -9.19 -14.03 10.53
N ASN A 239 -10.15 -14.29 9.64
CA ASN A 239 -10.02 -15.25 8.54
C ASN A 239 -10.80 -14.78 7.30
N PRO A 240 -10.40 -13.67 6.67
CA PRO A 240 -11.17 -13.02 5.62
C PRO A 240 -11.30 -13.81 4.32
N GLY A 241 -10.37 -14.72 4.04
CA GLY A 241 -10.42 -15.59 2.86
C GLY A 241 -11.08 -16.96 3.11
N ALA A 242 -11.57 -17.22 4.33
CA ALA A 242 -12.00 -18.55 4.76
C ALA A 242 -10.93 -19.64 4.51
N GLU A 243 -9.67 -19.31 4.77
CA GLU A 243 -8.52 -20.19 4.62
C GLU A 243 -8.46 -21.23 5.77
N ASP A 244 -7.63 -22.27 5.63
CA ASP A 244 -7.47 -23.33 6.65
C ASP A 244 -6.90 -22.82 7.99
N SER A 245 -6.27 -21.65 7.99
CA SER A 245 -5.68 -21.02 9.17
C SER A 245 -6.05 -19.54 9.24
N PRO A 246 -6.24 -18.98 10.45
CA PRO A 246 -6.41 -17.54 10.63
C PRO A 246 -5.21 -16.73 10.12
N LEU A 247 -5.38 -15.42 10.03
CA LEU A 247 -4.32 -14.51 9.63
C LEU A 247 -3.11 -14.58 10.56
N GLU A 248 -1.92 -14.58 9.96
CA GLU A 248 -0.69 -14.21 10.64
C GLU A 248 -0.56 -12.68 10.75
N SER A 249 0.45 -12.22 11.49
CA SER A 249 0.81 -10.80 11.54
C SER A 249 0.89 -10.19 10.14
N LEU A 250 0.24 -9.05 9.95
CA LEU A 250 0.23 -8.32 8.67
C LEU A 250 1.38 -7.29 8.57
N GLY A 251 2.21 -7.17 9.61
CA GLY A 251 3.34 -6.24 9.62
C GLY A 251 3.72 -5.76 11.02
N VAL A 252 4.63 -4.80 11.08
CA VAL A 252 5.17 -4.26 12.34
C VAL A 252 4.43 -3.00 12.75
N HIS A 253 3.88 -2.97 13.96
CA HIS A 253 3.31 -1.75 14.56
C HIS A 253 4.10 -1.32 15.79
N GLU A 254 4.62 -0.09 15.74
CA GLU A 254 5.35 0.54 16.84
C GLU A 254 5.11 2.05 16.81
N HIS A 255 5.41 2.71 17.92
CA HIS A 255 5.49 4.17 17.99
C HIS A 255 6.91 4.60 18.34
N PHE A 256 7.34 5.74 17.82
CA PHE A 256 8.60 6.30 18.29
C PHE A 256 8.51 6.72 19.77
N ASN A 257 9.65 6.77 20.45
CA ASN A 257 9.73 7.12 21.88
C ASN A 257 9.29 8.55 22.21
N SER A 258 9.58 9.52 21.34
CA SER A 258 9.25 10.92 21.50
C SER A 258 9.38 11.68 20.19
N TRP A 259 8.68 12.81 20.09
CA TRP A 259 8.80 13.71 18.94
C TRP A 259 10.24 14.18 18.68
N GLY A 260 11.01 14.43 19.73
CA GLY A 260 12.36 14.98 19.62
C GLY A 260 13.37 13.98 19.07
N ALA A 261 13.28 12.72 19.51
CA ALA A 261 14.24 11.68 19.15
C ALA A 261 13.77 10.82 17.97
N LYS A 262 12.47 10.55 17.86
CA LYS A 262 11.85 9.73 16.80
C LYS A 262 12.46 8.35 16.65
N GLU A 263 12.86 7.75 17.77
CA GLU A 263 13.53 6.45 17.78
C GLU A 263 12.49 5.34 17.97
N TYR A 264 12.55 4.35 17.09
CA TYR A 264 11.78 3.10 17.16
C TYR A 264 12.64 1.96 17.73
N SER A 265 12.10 0.74 17.82
CA SER A 265 12.77 -0.35 18.53
C SER A 265 14.16 -0.68 18.00
N ARG A 266 14.38 -0.58 16.69
CA ARG A 266 15.69 -0.84 16.09
C ARG A 266 16.67 0.32 16.27
N ASN A 267 16.19 1.57 16.29
CA ASN A 267 17.01 2.71 16.72
C ASN A 267 17.48 2.55 18.18
N LEU A 268 16.59 2.06 19.04
CA LEU A 268 16.82 1.89 20.48
C LEU A 268 17.58 0.60 20.84
N GLY A 269 17.80 -0.30 19.87
CA GLY A 269 18.39 -1.61 20.11
C GLY A 269 17.53 -2.54 20.99
N THR A 270 16.22 -2.32 21.04
CA THR A 270 15.27 -3.11 21.84
C THR A 270 14.53 -4.17 21.01
N GLY A 271 14.68 -4.17 19.69
CA GLY A 271 14.05 -5.14 18.79
C GLY A 271 14.41 -4.93 17.32
N GLU A 272 13.86 -5.80 16.47
CA GLU A 272 14.07 -5.80 15.01
C GLU A 272 13.02 -4.98 14.24
N GLY A 273 12.26 -4.12 14.93
CA GLY A 273 11.13 -3.39 14.35
C GLY A 273 11.53 -2.20 13.49
N ILE A 274 10.88 -1.06 13.69
CA ILE A 274 11.06 0.09 12.81
C ILE A 274 12.41 0.78 13.13
N GLU A 275 13.05 1.33 12.10
CA GLU A 275 14.23 2.20 12.22
C GLU A 275 14.03 3.44 11.36
N LEU A 276 14.10 4.63 11.98
CA LEU A 276 14.29 5.87 11.23
C LEU A 276 15.77 6.19 11.15
N TYR A 277 16.33 6.19 9.95
CA TYR A 277 17.69 6.65 9.69
C TYR A 277 17.62 7.96 8.90
N THR A 278 18.35 8.96 9.38
CA THR A 278 18.50 10.21 8.62
C THR A 278 19.64 10.03 7.65
N VAL A 279 19.35 10.24 6.38
CA VAL A 279 20.38 10.32 5.37
C VAL A 279 20.82 11.77 5.29
N ASP A 280 21.99 12.10 5.83
CA ASP A 280 22.59 13.44 5.80
C ASP A 280 23.04 13.80 4.38
N HIS A 281 22.10 14.07 3.47
CA HIS A 281 22.42 14.50 2.11
C HIS A 281 21.64 15.76 1.73
N THR A 282 22.39 16.84 1.54
CA THR A 282 21.94 17.97 0.70
C THR A 282 21.95 17.45 -0.74
N VAL A 283 20.78 17.18 -1.32
CA VAL A 283 20.72 16.78 -2.72
C VAL A 283 20.87 18.05 -3.58
N GLY A 284 22.11 18.38 -3.95
CA GLY A 284 22.34 19.26 -5.09
C GLY A 284 21.87 18.52 -6.35
N LEU A 285 21.10 19.18 -7.23
CA LEU A 285 20.64 18.63 -8.52
C LEU A 285 21.78 18.13 -9.45
N ASN A 286 23.05 18.25 -9.05
CA ASN A 286 24.24 17.89 -9.82
C ASN A 286 25.21 16.93 -9.10
N ASP A 287 24.96 16.53 -7.86
CA ASP A 287 25.91 15.68 -7.14
C ASP A 287 25.62 14.20 -7.43
N ARG A 288 26.50 13.59 -8.23
CA ARG A 288 26.53 12.15 -8.47
C ARG A 288 27.06 11.47 -7.22
N PHE A 289 26.28 10.53 -6.69
CA PHE A 289 26.72 9.66 -5.60
C PHE A 289 27.93 8.83 -6.04
N GLU A 290 29.08 9.05 -5.41
CA GLU A 290 30.06 7.98 -5.19
C GLU A 290 29.70 7.30 -3.86
N THR A 291 28.64 6.48 -3.87
CA THR A 291 28.69 5.27 -3.02
C THR A 291 29.98 4.55 -3.41
N GLU A 292 30.68 3.89 -2.50
CA GLU A 292 31.78 3.00 -2.90
C GLU A 292 31.15 1.89 -3.78
N ILE A 293 31.20 2.07 -5.10
CA ILE A 293 30.57 1.21 -6.08
C ILE A 293 31.45 -0.04 -6.16
N MET A 294 31.25 -0.98 -5.24
CA MET A 294 31.94 -2.27 -5.26
C MET A 294 31.47 -3.16 -6.43
N LEU A 295 30.39 -2.75 -7.10
CA LEU A 295 29.71 -3.45 -8.18
C LEU A 295 29.23 -2.49 -9.28
N THR A 296 29.66 -2.73 -10.52
CA THR A 296 29.06 -2.09 -11.71
C THR A 296 28.40 -3.13 -12.61
N LEU A 297 27.19 -2.85 -13.08
CA LEU A 297 26.52 -3.57 -14.17
C LEU A 297 26.27 -2.58 -15.30
N LYS A 298 27.00 -2.72 -16.41
CA LYS A 298 26.94 -1.78 -17.53
C LYS A 298 25.85 -2.16 -18.50
N GLN A 299 25.43 -1.19 -19.32
CA GLN A 299 24.44 -1.44 -20.34
C GLN A 299 24.91 -2.53 -21.31
N ASN A 300 23.98 -3.42 -21.68
CA ASN A 300 24.27 -4.51 -22.59
C ASN A 300 24.58 -4.01 -24.00
N TYR A 301 25.35 -4.77 -24.76
CA TYR A 301 25.62 -4.48 -26.16
C TYR A 301 25.57 -5.74 -27.03
N PRO A 302 24.87 -5.70 -28.18
CA PRO A 302 24.05 -4.58 -28.65
C PRO A 302 22.80 -4.39 -27.76
N ASN A 303 22.28 -3.17 -27.70
CA ASN A 303 20.96 -2.84 -27.15
C ASN A 303 20.32 -1.76 -28.04
N PRO A 304 19.24 -2.04 -28.79
CA PRO A 304 18.51 -3.32 -28.84
C PRO A 304 19.29 -4.50 -29.46
N PHE A 305 18.91 -5.74 -29.16
CA PHE A 305 19.51 -6.98 -29.70
C PHE A 305 18.46 -7.94 -30.27
N SER A 306 18.83 -8.87 -31.15
CA SER A 306 17.88 -9.80 -31.79
C SER A 306 17.88 -11.22 -31.17
N GLY A 307 19.04 -11.71 -30.74
CA GLY A 307 19.19 -13.05 -30.17
C GLY A 307 20.12 -13.04 -28.97
N ILE A 308 21.37 -12.66 -29.19
CA ILE A 308 22.42 -12.65 -28.15
C ILE A 308 22.82 -11.21 -27.82
N THR A 309 23.06 -10.94 -26.55
CA THR A 309 23.66 -9.68 -26.08
C THR A 309 24.70 -9.94 -25.00
N THR A 310 25.71 -9.08 -24.89
CA THR A 310 26.74 -9.15 -23.87
C THR A 310 26.48 -8.09 -22.81
N ILE A 311 26.61 -8.47 -21.55
CA ILE A 311 26.36 -7.65 -20.37
C ILE A 311 27.68 -7.52 -19.60
N PRO A 312 28.37 -6.36 -19.69
CA PRO A 312 29.60 -6.14 -18.97
C PRO A 312 29.32 -5.80 -17.51
N TYR A 313 30.12 -6.34 -16.60
CA TYR A 313 30.07 -6.00 -15.19
C TYR A 313 31.48 -5.92 -14.61
N SER A 314 31.64 -5.26 -13.47
CA SER A 314 32.91 -5.23 -12.76
C SER A 314 32.72 -5.27 -11.25
N LEU A 315 33.69 -5.87 -10.58
CA LEU A 315 33.75 -6.04 -9.14
C LEU A 315 35.04 -5.41 -8.61
N GLU A 316 34.96 -4.64 -7.54
CA GLU A 316 36.16 -4.07 -6.88
C GLU A 316 36.88 -5.11 -6.01
N GLN A 317 36.17 -6.12 -5.52
CA GLN A 317 36.71 -7.21 -4.72
C GLN A 317 36.08 -8.55 -5.10
N GLU A 318 36.74 -9.65 -4.73
CA GLU A 318 36.15 -10.98 -4.89
C GLU A 318 34.90 -11.14 -4.03
N THR A 319 33.78 -11.57 -4.64
CA THR A 319 32.52 -11.78 -3.92
C THR A 319 31.64 -12.81 -4.63
N GLY A 320 30.67 -13.38 -3.91
CA GLY A 320 29.59 -14.17 -4.50
C GLY A 320 28.64 -13.28 -5.30
N ILE A 321 28.31 -13.68 -6.51
CA ILE A 321 27.38 -12.96 -7.38
C ILE A 321 26.24 -13.85 -7.85
N LYS A 322 25.09 -13.23 -8.10
CA LYS A 322 23.98 -13.82 -8.83
C LYS A 322 23.51 -12.87 -9.91
N ILE A 323 23.62 -13.29 -11.16
CA ILE A 323 23.12 -12.56 -12.33
C ILE A 323 21.91 -13.31 -12.89
N ALA A 324 20.77 -12.64 -12.96
CA ALA A 324 19.53 -13.24 -13.46
C ALA A 324 18.77 -12.27 -14.36
N VAL A 325 18.03 -12.84 -15.32
CA VAL A 325 17.16 -12.10 -16.22
C VAL A 325 15.71 -12.26 -15.79
N TYR A 326 14.98 -11.16 -15.87
CA TYR A 326 13.58 -11.04 -15.49
C TYR A 326 12.77 -10.53 -16.67
N ASP A 327 11.53 -10.97 -16.79
CA ASP A 327 10.58 -10.39 -17.74
C ASP A 327 9.98 -9.06 -17.23
N GLN A 328 9.15 -8.43 -18.06
CA GLN A 328 8.48 -7.18 -17.73
C GLN A 328 7.54 -7.23 -16.51
N LEU A 329 7.15 -8.43 -16.06
CA LEU A 329 6.33 -8.65 -14.87
C LEU A 329 7.20 -8.94 -13.63
N GLY A 330 8.53 -8.89 -13.76
CA GLY A 330 9.46 -9.18 -12.67
C GLY A 330 9.63 -10.67 -12.36
N ARG A 331 9.17 -11.57 -13.22
CA ARG A 331 9.40 -13.02 -13.06
C ARG A 331 10.80 -13.37 -13.53
N ARG A 332 11.55 -14.12 -12.74
CA ARG A 332 12.89 -14.61 -13.12
C ARG A 332 12.75 -15.67 -14.21
N ILE A 333 13.27 -15.39 -15.40
CA ILE A 333 13.18 -16.31 -16.55
C ILE A 333 14.48 -17.07 -16.81
N GLU A 334 15.60 -16.59 -16.27
CA GLU A 334 16.91 -17.24 -16.42
C GLU A 334 17.88 -16.79 -15.33
N THR A 335 18.81 -17.67 -14.94
CA THR A 335 19.99 -17.32 -14.13
C THR A 335 21.21 -17.52 -15.00
N LEU A 336 21.95 -16.43 -15.23
CA LEU A 336 23.14 -16.43 -16.09
C LEU A 336 24.39 -16.83 -15.30
N ALA A 337 24.49 -16.37 -14.04
CA ALA A 337 25.59 -16.72 -13.13
C ALA A 337 25.09 -16.82 -11.69
N ASP A 338 25.67 -17.74 -10.93
CA ASP A 338 25.46 -17.93 -9.49
C ASP A 338 26.74 -18.55 -8.91
N GLU A 339 27.78 -17.74 -8.79
CA GLU A 339 29.14 -18.19 -8.48
C GLU A 339 29.95 -17.10 -7.78
N ARG A 340 31.14 -17.46 -7.28
CA ARG A 340 32.09 -16.52 -6.68
C ARG A 340 33.08 -16.06 -7.75
N VAL A 341 33.21 -14.75 -7.94
CA VAL A 341 33.97 -14.15 -9.04
C VAL A 341 35.05 -13.22 -8.50
N PRO A 342 36.30 -13.27 -9.04
CA PRO A 342 37.38 -12.39 -8.60
C PRO A 342 37.12 -10.92 -8.94
N ALA A 343 37.85 -10.03 -8.26
CA ALA A 343 37.87 -8.61 -8.60
C ALA A 343 38.29 -8.40 -10.07
N GLY A 344 37.71 -7.38 -10.73
CA GLY A 344 38.02 -7.02 -12.11
C GLY A 344 36.79 -6.85 -12.99
N ALA A 345 37.05 -6.64 -14.28
CA ALA A 345 36.03 -6.53 -15.31
C ALA A 345 35.71 -7.90 -15.93
N HIS A 346 34.44 -8.14 -16.13
CA HIS A 346 33.88 -9.40 -16.60
C HIS A 346 32.76 -9.14 -17.59
N GLU A 347 32.42 -10.16 -18.37
CA GLU A 347 31.31 -10.11 -19.32
C GLU A 347 30.50 -11.40 -19.24
N ILE A 348 29.18 -11.26 -19.38
CA ILE A 348 28.29 -12.40 -19.49
C ILE A 348 27.38 -12.23 -20.69
N SER A 349 27.27 -13.27 -21.52
CA SER A 349 26.37 -13.26 -22.67
C SER A 349 25.04 -13.89 -22.29
N TRP A 350 23.95 -13.27 -22.76
CA TRP A 350 22.62 -13.85 -22.68
C TRP A 350 22.15 -14.23 -24.08
N ASP A 351 21.93 -15.53 -24.30
CA ASP A 351 21.25 -16.03 -25.50
C ASP A 351 19.74 -16.06 -25.26
N ALA A 352 19.09 -15.01 -25.74
CA ALA A 352 17.66 -14.84 -25.62
C ALA A 352 16.87 -15.39 -26.82
N THR A 353 17.46 -16.19 -27.70
CA THR A 353 16.82 -16.64 -28.96
C THR A 353 15.46 -17.32 -28.74
N ARG A 354 15.29 -17.97 -27.59
CA ARG A 354 14.03 -18.64 -27.19
C ARG A 354 12.97 -17.72 -26.57
N TYR A 355 13.29 -16.46 -26.32
CA TYR A 355 12.39 -15.51 -25.67
C TYR A 355 11.80 -14.51 -26.69
N PRO A 356 10.53 -14.10 -26.52
CA PRO A 356 9.87 -13.18 -27.43
C PRO A 356 10.54 -11.79 -27.43
N ALA A 357 10.34 -11.02 -28.51
CA ALA A 357 10.71 -9.60 -28.52
C ALA A 357 9.99 -8.84 -27.40
N GLY A 358 10.68 -7.91 -26.74
CA GLY A 358 10.15 -7.21 -25.58
C GLY A 358 11.23 -6.61 -24.70
N VAL A 359 10.79 -6.10 -23.55
CA VAL A 359 11.66 -5.54 -22.51
C VAL A 359 11.94 -6.60 -21.45
N TYR A 360 13.20 -6.69 -21.06
CA TYR A 360 13.68 -7.55 -19.99
C TYR A 360 14.56 -6.76 -19.03
N PHE A 361 14.79 -7.31 -17.86
CA PHE A 361 15.69 -6.72 -16.87
C PHE A 361 16.78 -7.71 -16.49
N CYS A 362 18.05 -7.34 -16.65
CA CYS A 362 19.15 -8.08 -16.05
C CYS A 362 19.45 -7.48 -14.69
N ARG A 363 19.48 -8.32 -13.65
CA ARG A 363 19.85 -7.91 -12.30
C ARG A 363 21.05 -8.70 -11.84
N MET A 364 22.03 -7.99 -11.30
CA MET A 364 23.17 -8.54 -10.59
C MET A 364 23.03 -8.23 -9.10
N ARG A 365 23.24 -9.24 -8.27
CA ARG A 365 23.28 -9.13 -6.81
C ARG A 365 24.58 -9.73 -6.29
N THR A 366 25.19 -9.09 -5.30
CA THR A 366 26.36 -9.60 -4.57
C THR A 366 25.95 -10.20 -3.22
N GLU A 367 26.84 -11.00 -2.62
CA GLU A 367 26.66 -11.66 -1.33
C GLU A 367 26.40 -10.66 -0.17
N ASP A 368 27.07 -9.49 -0.21
CA ASP A 368 26.90 -8.38 0.74
C ASP A 368 25.62 -7.55 0.51
N GLY A 369 24.80 -7.92 -0.48
CA GLY A 369 23.49 -7.33 -0.71
C GLY A 369 23.44 -6.17 -1.70
N GLN A 370 24.55 -5.77 -2.34
CA GLN A 370 24.49 -4.76 -3.40
C GLN A 370 23.72 -5.30 -4.61
N VAL A 371 22.89 -4.44 -5.21
CA VAL A 371 22.07 -4.79 -6.38
C VAL A 371 22.22 -3.72 -7.47
N ARG A 372 22.35 -4.18 -8.72
CA ARG A 372 22.27 -3.35 -9.92
C ARG A 372 21.33 -4.02 -10.92
N THR A 373 20.52 -3.20 -11.61
CA THR A 373 19.58 -3.67 -12.63
C THR A 373 19.74 -2.81 -13.89
N ILE A 374 19.71 -3.44 -15.06
CA ILE A 374 19.69 -2.77 -16.37
C ILE A 374 18.51 -3.28 -17.19
N GLU A 375 17.99 -2.43 -18.08
CA GLU A 375 16.97 -2.78 -19.05
C GLU A 375 17.61 -3.32 -20.34
N LEU A 376 17.08 -4.45 -20.84
CA LEU A 376 17.49 -5.07 -22.09
C LEU A 376 16.32 -4.97 -23.09
N GLN A 377 16.56 -4.37 -24.26
CA GLN A 377 15.55 -4.27 -25.31
C GLN A 377 15.80 -5.34 -26.39
N LYS A 378 14.91 -6.34 -26.46
CA LYS A 378 14.97 -7.40 -27.47
C LYS A 378 14.07 -7.08 -28.66
N ASN A 379 14.67 -7.04 -29.85
CA ASN A 379 13.98 -6.97 -31.13
C ASN A 379 13.48 -8.36 -31.58
N ARG A 380 12.65 -8.35 -32.63
CA ARG A 380 12.19 -9.57 -33.29
C ARG A 380 13.33 -10.34 -33.94
#